data_AF-A0A2N5A2P9-F1
#
_entry.id   AF-A0A2N5A2P9-F1
#
_cell.length_a   1.000
_cell.length_b   1.000
_cell.length_c   1.000
_cell.angle_alpha   90.00
_cell.angle_beta   90.00
_cell.angle_gamma   90.00
#
_symmetry.space_group_name_H-M   'P 1'
#
loop_
_entity.id
_entity.type
_entity.pdbx_description
1 polymer ?
#
loop_
_entity_poly.entity_id
_entity_poly.type
_entity_poly.pdbx_seq_one_letter_code
_entity_poly.pdbx_strand_id
1 'polypeptide(L)'
;LWIPDYFDAHSNASAFAWNDGKSSTVAGLNGWQIPELNKATLAAVAEPDPAKRLDLYKTMQESLLQHSPYVFIDQGKTQIVVRDNVKGYQQGLNADMVWYDNVTK
;
A
#
# COMPACT_ATOMS: atom_id res chain seq x y z
N LEU A 1 1.96 -2.38 -11.34
CA LEU A 1 1.18 -2.92 -10.20
C LEU A 1 1.74 -2.26 -8.93
N TRP A 2 0.88 -1.72 -8.07
CA TRP A 2 1.32 -1.20 -6.77
C TRP A 2 1.31 -2.30 -5.72
N ILE A 3 2.33 -2.36 -4.88
CA ILE A 3 2.47 -3.29 -3.76
C ILE A 3 2.96 -2.45 -2.57
N PRO A 4 2.46 -2.66 -1.35
CA PRO A 4 2.99 -1.97 -0.18
C PRO A 4 4.43 -2.42 0.14
N ASP A 5 5.29 -1.47 0.46
CA ASP A 5 6.67 -1.75 0.89
C ASP A 5 6.74 -2.45 2.26
N TYR A 6 5.73 -2.25 3.10
CA TYR A 6 5.61 -2.89 4.42
C TYR A 6 4.13 -3.08 4.82
N PHE A 7 3.87 -4.01 5.74
CA PHE A 7 2.50 -4.40 6.15
C PHE A 7 1.86 -3.43 7.15
N ASP A 8 1.68 -2.19 6.73
CA ASP A 8 0.85 -1.21 7.43
C ASP A 8 0.17 -0.30 6.41
N ALA A 9 -1.03 0.20 6.73
CA ALA A 9 -1.80 1.10 5.86
C ALA A 9 -0.99 2.36 5.47
N HIS A 10 -0.05 2.78 6.32
CA HIS A 10 0.83 3.90 6.05
C HIS A 10 1.68 3.74 4.79
N SER A 11 2.06 2.50 4.42
CA SER A 11 2.84 2.25 3.21
C SER A 11 2.13 2.78 1.96
N ASN A 12 0.81 2.61 1.88
CA ASN A 12 0.01 3.16 0.80
C ASN A 12 -0.36 4.63 1.05
N ALA A 13 -0.73 5.00 2.28
CA ALA A 13 -1.17 6.36 2.59
C ALA A 13 -0.08 7.41 2.30
N SER A 14 1.17 7.13 2.69
CA SER A 14 2.31 8.02 2.44
C SER A 14 2.61 8.21 0.94
N ALA A 15 2.24 7.26 0.09
CA ALA A 15 2.40 7.37 -1.36
C ALA A 15 1.22 8.09 -2.04
N PHE A 16 -0.02 7.73 -1.72
CA PHE A 16 -1.20 8.20 -2.46
C PHE A 16 -1.88 9.42 -1.85
N ALA A 17 -1.72 9.67 -0.55
CA ALA A 17 -2.45 10.68 0.21
C ALA A 17 -1.56 11.81 0.74
N TRP A 18 -0.26 11.78 0.46
CA TRP A 18 0.72 12.75 0.97
C TRP A 18 1.59 13.36 -0.13
N ASN A 19 1.68 14.69 -0.16
CA ASN A 19 2.48 15.46 -1.11
C ASN A 19 3.11 16.68 -0.42
N ASP A 20 4.43 16.69 -0.26
CA ASP A 20 5.23 17.80 0.28
C ASP A 20 5.78 18.76 -0.80
N GLY A 21 5.42 18.53 -2.07
CA GLY A 21 5.91 19.28 -3.22
C GLY A 21 7.37 18.99 -3.60
N LYS A 22 8.03 17.99 -2.98
CA LYS A 22 9.44 17.65 -3.21
C LYS A 22 9.63 16.17 -3.50
N SER A 23 8.93 15.32 -2.76
CA SER A 23 9.00 13.87 -2.82
C SER A 23 8.24 13.34 -4.04
N SER A 24 8.76 12.31 -4.69
CA SER A 24 8.12 11.65 -5.83
C SER A 24 7.04 10.64 -5.41
N THR A 25 6.15 11.06 -4.51
CA THR A 25 4.99 10.25 -4.12
C THR A 25 3.99 10.18 -5.27
N VAL A 26 3.06 9.22 -5.25
CA VAL A 26 2.02 9.13 -6.28
C VAL A 26 1.18 10.41 -6.31
N ALA A 27 0.86 10.99 -5.15
CA ALA A 27 0.19 12.29 -5.07
C ALA A 27 1.03 13.42 -5.69
N GLY A 28 2.33 13.47 -5.38
CA GLY A 28 3.27 14.45 -5.93
C GLY A 28 3.41 14.36 -7.45
N LEU A 29 3.58 13.15 -7.99
CA LEU A 29 3.70 12.90 -9.42
C LEU A 29 2.44 13.28 -10.20
N ASN A 30 1.27 13.24 -9.56
CA ASN A 30 0.00 13.69 -10.16
C ASN A 30 -0.30 15.18 -9.89
N GLY A 31 0.63 15.92 -9.27
CA GLY A 31 0.45 17.33 -8.95
C GLY A 31 -0.70 17.60 -7.97
N TRP A 32 -1.18 16.59 -7.25
CA TRP A 32 -2.36 16.71 -6.40
C TRP A 32 -1.97 17.37 -5.07
N GLN A 33 -2.50 18.57 -4.82
CA GLN A 33 -2.26 19.33 -3.59
C GLN A 33 -3.36 19.05 -2.57
N ILE A 34 -2.98 18.53 -1.40
CA ILE A 34 -3.93 17.92 -0.45
C ILE A 34 -3.54 18.21 1.02
N PRO A 35 -3.58 19.48 1.47
CA PRO A 35 -3.09 19.83 2.81
C PRO A 35 -3.78 19.06 3.94
N GLU A 36 -5.08 18.76 3.80
CA GLU A 36 -5.83 18.03 4.81
C GLU A 36 -5.49 16.53 4.85
N LEU A 37 -5.31 15.88 3.70
CA LEU A 37 -4.86 14.47 3.68
C LEU A 37 -3.39 14.34 4.11
N ASN A 38 -2.55 15.35 3.86
CA ASN A 38 -1.19 15.38 4.42
C ASN A 38 -1.22 15.31 5.95
N LYS A 39 -2.03 16.18 6.59
CA LYS A 39 -2.19 16.19 8.05
C LYS A 39 -2.77 14.88 8.56
N ALA A 40 -3.80 14.36 7.90
CA ALA A 40 -4.42 13.08 8.28
C ALA A 40 -3.42 11.92 8.20
N THR A 41 -2.59 11.88 7.15
CA THR A 41 -1.56 10.84 6.96
C THR A 41 -0.54 10.85 8.11
N LEU A 42 -0.07 12.04 8.51
CA LEU A 42 0.88 12.20 9.61
C LEU A 42 0.24 11.93 10.98
N ALA A 43 -1.01 12.33 11.18
CA ALA A 43 -1.74 12.04 12.41
C ALA A 43 -1.98 10.52 12.59
N ALA A 44 -2.36 9.83 11.51
CA ALA A 44 -2.62 8.40 11.57
C ALA A 44 -1.37 7.58 11.92
N VAL A 45 -0.21 7.87 11.31
CA VAL A 45 1.03 7.14 11.62
C VAL A 45 1.52 7.40 13.05
N ALA A 46 1.24 8.59 13.59
CA ALA A 46 1.61 8.98 14.94
C ALA A 46 0.64 8.44 16.02
N GLU A 47 -0.53 7.90 15.65
CA GLU A 47 -1.53 7.41 16.60
C GLU A 47 -1.14 6.04 17.19
N PRO A 48 -0.90 5.96 18.52
CA PRO A 48 -0.52 4.70 19.16
C PRO A 48 -1.69 3.74 19.38
N ASP A 49 -2.93 4.23 19.52
CA ASP A 49 -4.09 3.37 19.73
C ASP A 49 -4.52 2.69 18.42
N PRO A 50 -4.50 1.34 18.34
CA PRO A 50 -4.79 0.66 17.09
C PRO A 50 -6.21 0.88 16.56
N ALA A 51 -7.21 1.02 17.43
CA ALA A 51 -8.60 1.21 17.03
C ALA A 51 -8.80 2.62 16.47
N LYS A 52 -8.25 3.64 17.12
CA LYS A 52 -8.25 5.01 16.60
C LYS A 52 -7.47 5.11 15.29
N ARG A 53 -6.29 4.48 15.21
CA ARG A 53 -5.47 4.49 13.99
C ARG A 53 -6.20 3.86 12.82
N LEU A 54 -6.91 2.75 13.05
CA LEU A 54 -7.77 2.11 12.05
C LEU A 54 -8.84 3.08 11.53
N ASP A 55 -9.56 3.76 12.42
CA ASP A 55 -10.61 4.70 12.04
C ASP A 55 -10.06 5.92 11.28
N LEU A 56 -8.88 6.41 11.67
CA LEU A 56 -8.19 7.49 10.95
C LEU A 56 -7.84 7.08 9.51
N TYR A 57 -7.24 5.89 9.32
CA TYR A 57 -6.92 5.40 7.98
C TYR A 57 -8.16 5.12 7.15
N LYS A 58 -9.23 4.57 7.76
CA LYS A 58 -10.50 4.33 7.07
C LYS A 58 -11.10 5.64 6.54
N THR A 59 -11.20 6.64 7.40
CA THR A 59 -11.74 7.97 7.03
C THR A 59 -10.91 8.62 5.92
N MET A 60 -9.58 8.53 6.02
CA MET A 60 -8.67 9.04 5.01
C MET A 60 -8.84 8.33 3.66
N GLN A 61 -8.99 7.00 3.68
CA GLN A 61 -9.18 6.20 2.48
C GLN A 61 -10.53 6.49 1.81
N GLU A 62 -11.60 6.68 2.59
CA GLU A 62 -12.91 7.10 2.06
C GLU A 62 -12.81 8.47 1.36
N SER A 63 -12.15 9.44 1.98
CA SER A 63 -11.91 10.76 1.38
C SER A 63 -11.08 10.67 0.09
N LEU A 64 -10.03 9.85 0.10
CA LEU A 64 -9.19 9.61 -1.08
C LEU A 64 -10.00 8.99 -2.22
N LEU A 65 -10.85 8.00 -1.96
CA LEU A 65 -11.70 7.39 -2.98
C LEU A 65 -12.68 8.37 -3.62
N GLN A 66 -13.16 9.37 -2.87
CA GLN A 66 -14.16 10.32 -3.35
C GLN A 66 -13.55 11.55 -4.04
N HIS A 67 -12.35 11.96 -3.64
CA HIS A 67 -11.79 13.28 -4.00
C HIS A 67 -10.44 13.23 -4.68
N SER A 68 -9.83 12.06 -4.81
CA SER A 68 -8.55 11.92 -5.53
C SER A 68 -8.72 12.00 -7.04
N PRO A 69 -7.65 12.33 -7.78
CA PRO A 69 -7.62 12.21 -9.23
C PRO A 69 -7.44 10.75 -9.71
N TYR A 70 -7.53 9.76 -8.82
CA TYR A 70 -7.26 8.36 -9.15
C TYR A 70 -8.55 7.64 -9.53
N VAL A 71 -8.41 6.73 -10.50
CA VAL A 71 -9.43 5.71 -10.78
C VAL A 71 -8.82 4.35 -10.43
N PHE A 72 -9.26 3.78 -9.32
CA PHE A 72 -8.85 2.43 -8.91
C PHE A 72 -9.65 1.41 -9.71
N ILE A 73 -8.95 0.48 -10.38
CA ILE A 73 -9.56 -0.51 -11.26
C ILE A 73 -9.56 -1.88 -10.57
N ASP A 74 -8.38 -2.43 -10.32
CA ASP A 74 -8.22 -3.79 -9.79
C ASP A 74 -7.17 -3.86 -8.69
N GLN A 75 -7.36 -4.82 -7.78
CA GLN A 75 -6.28 -5.33 -6.94
C GLN A 75 -5.66 -6.54 -7.64
N GLY A 76 -4.40 -6.41 -8.05
CA GLY A 76 -3.68 -7.49 -8.72
C GLY A 76 -3.60 -8.75 -7.85
N LYS A 77 -3.77 -9.91 -8.49
CA LYS A 77 -3.57 -11.22 -7.88
C LYS A 77 -2.30 -11.84 -8.45
N THR A 78 -1.43 -12.32 -7.57
CA THR A 78 -0.23 -13.05 -7.99
C THR A 78 -0.61 -14.48 -8.34
N GLN A 79 -0.62 -14.80 -9.65
CA GLN A 79 -0.81 -16.16 -10.15
C GLN A 79 0.54 -16.77 -10.49
N ILE A 80 0.77 -18.00 -10.03
CA ILE A 80 2.07 -18.67 -10.15
C ILE A 80 1.83 -20.07 -10.72
N VAL A 81 2.65 -20.45 -11.69
CA VAL A 81 2.63 -21.77 -12.31
C VAL A 81 3.90 -22.50 -11.94
N VAL A 82 3.76 -23.66 -11.30
CA VAL A 82 4.87 -24.55 -10.93
C VAL A 82 4.65 -25.93 -11.56
N ARG A 83 5.75 -26.66 -11.84
CA ARG A 83 5.65 -28.06 -12.28
C ARG A 83 5.06 -28.93 -11.16
N ASP A 84 4.42 -30.02 -11.55
CA ASP A 84 3.78 -30.97 -10.64
C ASP A 84 4.74 -31.57 -9.59
N ASN A 85 6.00 -31.80 -9.97
CA ASN A 85 7.03 -32.35 -9.10
C ASN A 85 7.69 -31.31 -8.18
N VAL A 86 7.45 -30.01 -8.38
CA VAL A 86 7.99 -28.96 -7.50
C VAL A 86 7.13 -28.86 -6.24
N LYS A 87 7.74 -29.06 -5.07
CA LYS A 87 7.09 -28.94 -3.75
C LYS A 87 7.75 -27.86 -2.92
N GLY A 88 7.02 -27.33 -1.93
CA GLY A 88 7.56 -26.39 -0.93
C GLY A 88 7.79 -24.95 -1.40
N TYR A 89 7.45 -24.61 -2.65
CA TYR A 89 7.51 -23.23 -3.14
C TYR A 89 6.49 -22.32 -2.43
N GLN A 90 6.95 -21.16 -1.96
CA GLN A 90 6.11 -20.16 -1.32
C GLN A 90 6.41 -18.76 -1.87
N GLN A 91 5.36 -18.04 -2.23
CA GLN A 91 5.42 -16.62 -2.57
C GLN A 91 4.44 -15.86 -1.67
N GLY A 92 4.98 -14.88 -0.93
CA GLY A 92 4.23 -13.96 -0.10
C GLY A 92 3.59 -12.83 -0.90
N LEU A 93 3.06 -11.85 -0.17
CA LEU A 93 2.29 -10.74 -0.75
C LEU A 93 3.18 -9.71 -1.47
N ASN A 94 4.44 -9.59 -1.05
CA ASN A 94 5.38 -8.62 -1.62
C ASN A 94 6.38 -9.29 -2.58
N ALA A 95 6.97 -8.48 -3.48
CA ALA A 95 7.87 -8.97 -4.51
C ALA A 95 9.17 -9.61 -3.97
N ASP A 96 9.58 -9.21 -2.77
CA ASP A 96 10.75 -9.69 -2.04
C ASP A 96 10.47 -10.94 -1.18
N MET A 97 9.20 -11.34 -1.03
CA MET A 97 8.80 -12.49 -0.24
C MET A 97 8.72 -13.76 -1.08
N VAL A 98 9.84 -14.16 -1.68
CA VAL A 98 9.95 -15.43 -2.42
C VAL A 98 10.93 -16.34 -1.71
N TRP A 99 10.44 -17.48 -1.22
CA TRP A 99 11.24 -18.44 -0.46
C TRP A 99 11.52 -19.70 -1.28
N TYR A 100 12.81 -19.99 -1.43
CA TYR A 100 13.31 -21.17 -2.15
C TYR A 100 13.94 -22.22 -1.23
N ASP A 101 14.12 -21.90 0.05
CA ASP A 101 14.78 -22.74 1.05
C ASP A 101 14.10 -24.10 1.27
N ASN A 102 12.78 -24.15 1.12
CA ASN A 102 11.98 -25.36 1.29
C ASN A 102 11.67 -26.08 -0.04
N VAL A 103 12.23 -25.63 -1.16
CA VAL A 103 11.88 -26.17 -2.49
C VAL A 103 12.56 -27.49 -2.78
N THR A 104 11.78 -28.49 -3.22
CA THR A 104 12.25 -29.82 -3.64
C THR A 104 11.65 -30.25 -4.99
N LYS A 105 12.20 -31.31 -5.60
CA LYS A 105 11.81 -31.86 -6.91
C LYS A 105 11.60 -33.37 -6.88
#